data_AF-A0A1Y3PKP7-F1
#
_entry.id   AF-A0A1Y3PKP7-F1
#
_cell.length_a   1.000
_cell.length_b   1.000
_cell.length_c   1.000
_cell.angle_alpha   90.00
_cell.angle_beta   90.00
_cell.angle_gamma   90.00
#
_symmetry.space_group_name_H-M   'P 1'
#
loop_
_entity.id
_entity.type
_entity.pdbx_description
1 polymer ?
#
loop_
_entity_poly.entity_id
_entity_poly.type
_entity_poly.pdbx_seq_one_letter_code
_entity_poly.pdbx_strand_id
1 'polypeptide(L)'
;MDVVRVTKQVFTLTEKGTIHAGDVFLADRRLGGWMIIDGKFNGYFLHEHEAELVPEFEQMKKEVTELKKRYEQAVQVRELLQKEIDELNQERKALLLAVDKQKVVIPEEVAEAIEQIRMSGHEWELFYNDHIYQRANGSNRYFQVIADYMQKITNVKTYFSALINGYTTKEEALEEQVSHMLHEWLEAEYEGDEETDRREFAKRLVSFMRRELAQSG
;
A
#
# COMPACT_ATOMS: atom_id res chain seq x y z
N MET A 1 8.58 26.28 33.08
CA MET A 1 8.66 25.35 34.23
C MET A 1 10.06 24.82 34.29
N ASP A 2 10.70 25.00 35.43
CA ASP A 2 12.08 24.67 35.68
C ASP A 2 12.16 23.70 36.85
N VAL A 3 13.24 22.94 36.91
CA VAL A 3 13.56 22.14 38.09
C VAL A 3 14.65 22.87 38.83
N VAL A 4 14.35 23.25 40.06
CA VAL A 4 15.25 24.01 40.93
C VAL A 4 15.68 23.17 42.10
N ARG A 5 16.95 23.29 42.47
CA ARG A 5 17.53 22.69 43.68
C ARG A 5 17.73 23.78 44.70
N VAL A 6 17.26 23.54 45.91
CA VAL A 6 17.43 24.46 47.03
C VAL A 6 18.88 24.41 47.50
N THR A 7 19.55 25.56 47.58
CA THR A 7 20.99 25.65 47.90
C THR A 7 21.26 25.77 49.40
N LYS A 8 20.28 26.21 50.18
CA LYS A 8 20.35 26.34 51.64
C LYS A 8 19.00 26.04 52.29
N GLN A 9 19.00 25.63 53.56
CA GLN A 9 17.76 25.35 54.29
C GLN A 9 16.88 26.60 54.42
N VAL A 10 15.59 26.48 54.09
CA VAL A 10 14.61 27.58 54.14
C VAL A 10 13.50 27.23 55.13
N PHE A 11 13.34 28.05 56.16
CA PHE A 11 12.29 27.89 57.17
C PHE A 11 11.01 28.58 56.69
N THR A 12 9.95 27.82 56.45
CA THR A 12 8.66 28.42 56.12
C THR A 12 7.91 28.75 57.42
N LEU A 13 7.34 29.96 57.50
CA LEU A 13 6.46 30.37 58.61
C LEU A 13 5.06 29.74 58.51
N THR A 14 4.84 28.88 57.52
CA THR A 14 3.57 28.21 57.25
C THR A 14 3.57 26.79 57.85
N GLU A 15 2.39 26.20 58.03
CA GLU A 15 2.24 24.80 58.47
C GLU A 15 2.92 23.78 57.53
N LYS A 16 3.43 24.22 56.38
CA LYS A 16 4.08 23.36 55.37
C LYS A 16 5.45 22.84 55.83
N GLY A 17 6.07 23.41 56.86
CA GLY A 17 7.31 22.89 57.47
C GLY A 17 8.59 23.52 56.92
N THR A 18 9.70 22.78 56.91
CA THR A 18 11.02 23.28 56.47
C THR A 18 11.39 22.69 55.12
N ILE A 19 12.00 23.50 54.25
CA ILE A 19 12.58 23.05 52.98
C ILE A 19 14.08 22.87 53.18
N HIS A 20 14.63 21.72 52.84
CA HIS A 20 16.02 21.37 53.09
C HIS A 20 16.92 21.73 51.89
N ALA A 21 18.19 21.99 52.18
CA ALA A 21 19.19 22.12 51.12
C ALA A 21 19.32 20.79 50.36
N GLY A 22 19.37 20.86 49.04
CA GLY A 22 19.36 19.69 48.15
C GLY A 22 17.98 19.25 47.71
N ASP A 23 16.89 19.72 48.35
CA ASP A 23 15.53 19.44 47.89
C ASP A 23 15.32 19.99 46.48
N VAL A 24 14.62 19.24 45.65
CA VAL A 24 14.38 19.55 44.25
C VAL A 24 12.88 19.72 44.01
N PHE A 25 12.51 20.81 43.35
CA PHE A 25 11.12 21.15 43.07
C PHE A 25 10.92 21.51 41.60
N LEU A 26 9.73 21.23 41.08
CA LEU A 26 9.26 21.86 39.86
C LEU A 26 8.75 23.26 40.23
N ALA A 27 9.28 24.27 39.55
CA ALA A 27 8.96 25.65 39.85
C ALA A 27 8.75 26.49 38.59
N ASP A 28 8.05 27.61 38.76
CA ASP A 28 7.84 28.61 37.73
C ASP A 28 8.68 29.84 38.03
N ARG A 29 9.44 30.32 37.03
CA ARG A 29 10.32 31.48 37.20
C ARG A 29 9.48 32.74 37.34
N ARG A 30 9.79 33.54 38.37
CA ARG A 30 9.13 34.82 38.65
C ARG A 30 10.18 35.90 38.89
N LEU A 31 9.77 37.16 38.90
CA LEU A 31 10.67 38.27 39.22
C LEU A 31 11.30 38.06 40.60
N GLY A 32 12.63 37.86 40.64
CA GLY A 32 13.40 37.70 41.87
C GLY A 32 13.46 36.29 42.46
N GLY A 33 12.99 35.26 41.77
CA GLY A 33 13.01 33.89 42.29
C GLY A 33 12.16 32.88 41.52
N TRP A 34 11.73 31.84 42.21
CA TRP A 34 10.93 30.74 41.66
C TRP A 34 9.76 30.40 42.58
N MET A 35 8.58 30.20 42.00
CA MET A 35 7.41 29.72 42.73
C MET A 35 7.28 28.21 42.55
N ILE A 36 7.33 27.45 43.64
CA ILE A 36 7.13 26.00 43.61
C ILE A 36 5.72 25.70 43.11
N ILE A 37 5.58 24.78 42.15
CA ILE A 37 4.29 24.44 41.54
C ILE A 37 3.89 22.97 41.76
N ASP A 38 4.73 22.20 42.45
CA ASP A 38 4.47 20.80 42.77
C ASP A 38 4.63 20.48 44.27
N GLY A 39 4.06 19.35 44.67
CA GLY A 39 4.21 18.78 46.01
C GLY A 39 3.65 19.64 47.16
N LYS A 40 4.17 19.36 48.37
CA LYS A 40 3.72 19.94 49.64
C LYS A 40 3.92 21.46 49.71
N PHE A 41 4.93 21.98 49.03
CA PHE A 41 5.33 23.38 49.07
C PHE A 41 4.78 24.20 47.89
N ASN A 42 3.83 23.67 47.11
CA ASN A 42 3.17 24.40 46.04
C ASN A 42 2.69 25.80 46.49
N GLY A 43 3.00 26.81 45.69
CA GLY A 43 2.74 28.22 45.92
C GLY A 43 3.80 28.94 46.77
N TYR A 44 4.78 28.23 47.32
CA TYR A 44 5.88 28.86 48.07
C TYR A 44 6.88 29.50 47.10
N PHE A 45 7.39 30.68 47.47
CA PHE A 45 8.35 31.43 46.67
C PHE A 45 9.76 31.25 47.24
N LEU A 46 10.66 30.67 46.43
CA LEU A 46 12.08 30.58 46.69
C LEU A 46 12.78 31.79 46.06
N HIS A 47 13.53 32.56 46.86
CA HIS A 47 14.28 33.69 46.32
C HIS A 47 15.48 33.20 45.47
N GLU A 48 15.95 34.07 44.58
CA GLU A 48 17.02 33.74 43.63
C GLU A 48 18.31 33.19 44.28
N HIS A 49 18.63 33.63 45.49
CA HIS A 49 19.82 33.22 46.22
C HIS A 49 19.60 31.96 47.08
N GLU A 50 18.41 31.36 47.04
CA GLU A 50 18.01 30.18 47.83
C GLU A 50 17.90 28.91 46.98
N ALA A 51 17.93 29.06 45.66
CA ALA A 51 17.79 27.96 44.73
C ALA A 51 18.63 28.18 43.47
N GLU A 52 18.99 27.09 42.82
CA GLU A 52 19.67 27.08 41.54
C GLU A 52 18.92 26.19 40.55
N LEU A 53 19.06 26.45 39.25
CA LEU A 53 18.56 25.55 38.22
C LEU A 53 19.37 24.26 38.23
N VAL A 54 18.70 23.12 38.13
CA VAL A 54 19.36 21.82 37.97
C VAL A 54 19.92 21.72 36.55
N PRO A 55 21.25 21.74 36.33
CA PRO A 55 21.83 21.81 34.98
C PRO A 55 21.45 20.62 34.09
N GLU A 56 21.32 19.43 34.69
CA GLU A 56 20.94 18.20 33.99
C GLU A 56 19.53 18.29 33.41
N PHE A 57 18.61 19.00 34.09
CA PHE A 57 17.25 19.20 33.61
C PHE A 57 17.21 20.17 32.43
N GLU A 58 18.04 21.22 32.45
CA GLU A 58 18.16 22.16 31.33
C GLU A 58 18.77 21.50 30.09
N GLN A 59 19.77 20.62 30.27
CA GLN A 59 20.29 19.81 29.17
C GLN A 59 19.21 18.89 28.60
N MET A 60 18.50 18.16 29.45
CA MET A 60 17.44 17.25 29.03
C MET A 60 16.30 17.97 28.30
N LYS A 61 15.91 19.19 28.74
CA LYS A 61 14.93 20.01 28.01
C LYS A 61 15.38 20.34 26.59
N LYS A 62 16.65 20.69 26.40
CA LYS A 62 17.22 20.96 25.07
C LYS A 62 17.15 19.71 24.20
N GLU A 63 17.61 18.58 24.73
CA GLU A 63 17.59 17.30 24.02
C GLU A 63 16.16 16.88 23.63
N VAL A 64 15.18 17.01 24.55
CA VAL A 64 13.77 16.73 24.26
C VAL A 64 13.22 17.67 23.18
N THR A 65 13.60 18.94 23.20
CA THR A 65 13.17 19.93 22.20
C THR A 65 13.74 19.59 20.82
N GLU A 66 15.02 19.25 20.76
CA GLU A 66 15.67 18.82 19.52
C GLU A 66 15.07 17.51 18.99
N LEU A 67 14.82 16.54 19.88
CA LEU A 67 14.21 15.27 19.51
C LEU A 67 12.80 15.45 18.97
N LYS A 68 11.98 16.32 19.60
CA LYS A 68 10.65 16.67 19.09
C LYS A 68 10.72 17.25 17.68
N LYS A 69 11.64 18.21 17.45
CA LYS A 69 11.84 18.79 16.12
C LYS A 69 12.23 17.75 15.08
N ARG A 70 13.15 16.83 15.43
CA ARG A 70 13.56 15.73 14.54
C ARG A 70 12.41 14.76 14.26
N TYR A 71 11.58 14.47 15.26
CA TYR A 71 10.41 13.62 15.10
C TYR A 71 9.38 14.25 14.16
N GLU A 72 9.06 15.53 14.33
CA GLU A 72 8.15 16.27 13.45
C GLU A 72 8.63 16.27 11.99
N GLN A 73 9.94 16.48 11.78
CA GLN A 73 10.54 16.37 10.44
C GLN A 73 10.41 14.96 9.86
N ALA A 74 10.65 13.92 10.67
CA ALA A 74 10.51 12.54 10.22
C ALA A 74 9.06 12.19 9.86
N VAL A 75 8.07 12.72 10.60
CA VAL A 75 6.64 12.57 10.27
C VAL A 75 6.33 13.20 8.92
N GLN A 76 6.78 14.43 8.66
CA GLN A 76 6.58 15.09 7.35
C GLN A 76 7.20 14.31 6.19
N VAL A 77 8.43 13.80 6.37
CA VAL A 77 9.09 12.97 5.35
C VAL A 77 8.30 11.68 5.10
N ARG A 78 7.80 11.04 6.16
CA ARG A 78 6.98 9.82 6.04
C ARG A 78 5.69 10.07 5.27
N GLU A 79 5.02 11.20 5.52
CA GLU A 79 3.79 11.58 4.80
C GLU A 79 4.06 11.78 3.29
N LEU A 80 5.17 12.44 2.94
CA LEU A 80 5.58 12.61 1.54
C LEU A 80 5.87 11.27 0.86
N LEU A 81 6.63 10.39 1.53
CA LEU A 81 6.94 9.07 0.98
C LEU A 81 5.69 8.20 0.84
N GLN A 82 4.74 8.29 1.77
CA GLN A 82 3.48 7.57 1.66
C GLN A 82 2.70 8.01 0.40
N LYS A 83 2.65 9.31 0.14
CA LYS A 83 2.01 9.83 -1.07
C LYS A 83 2.68 9.32 -2.35
N GLU A 84 4.01 9.29 -2.39
CA GLU A 84 4.75 8.76 -3.53
C GLU A 84 4.49 7.26 -3.75
N ILE A 85 4.42 6.47 -2.67
CA ILE A 85 4.04 5.05 -2.74
C ILE A 85 2.63 4.89 -3.33
N ASP A 86 1.69 5.72 -2.91
CA ASP A 86 0.31 5.65 -3.39
C ASP A 86 0.22 6.01 -4.89
N GLU A 87 0.95 7.04 -5.33
CA GLU A 87 1.06 7.42 -6.75
C GLU A 87 1.68 6.30 -7.59
N LEU A 88 2.79 5.70 -7.14
CA LEU A 88 3.43 4.57 -7.83
C LEU A 88 2.52 3.33 -7.89
N ASN A 89 1.74 3.07 -6.84
CA ASN A 89 0.78 1.97 -6.84
C ASN A 89 -0.36 2.21 -7.83
N GLN A 90 -0.85 3.45 -7.96
CA GLN A 90 -1.84 3.80 -8.97
C GLN A 90 -1.28 3.63 -10.38
N GLU A 91 -0.06 4.11 -10.64
CA GLU A 91 0.61 3.93 -11.93
C GLU A 91 0.83 2.44 -12.24
N ARG A 92 1.30 1.66 -11.28
CA ARG A 92 1.44 0.21 -11.42
C ARG A 92 0.11 -0.46 -11.76
N LYS A 93 -0.98 -0.10 -11.08
CA LYS A 93 -2.33 -0.63 -11.37
C LYS A 93 -2.76 -0.28 -12.80
N ALA A 94 -2.52 0.95 -13.23
CA ALA A 94 -2.84 1.40 -14.59
C ALA A 94 -2.02 0.66 -15.65
N LEU A 95 -0.72 0.44 -15.41
CA LEU A 95 0.16 -0.30 -16.30
C LEU A 95 -0.23 -1.77 -16.41
N LEU A 96 -0.54 -2.43 -15.28
CA LEU A 96 -1.04 -3.81 -15.29
C LEU A 96 -2.32 -3.92 -16.11
N LEU A 97 -3.28 -3.01 -15.90
CA LEU A 97 -4.50 -2.97 -16.70
C LEU A 97 -4.23 -2.73 -18.20
N ALA A 98 -3.24 -1.88 -18.52
CA ALA A 98 -2.86 -1.61 -19.90
C ALA A 98 -2.22 -2.82 -20.58
N VAL A 99 -1.41 -3.60 -19.83
CA VAL A 99 -0.84 -4.87 -20.28
C VAL A 99 -1.95 -5.91 -20.47
N ASP A 100 -2.86 -6.05 -19.51
CA ASP A 100 -3.97 -7.01 -19.60
C ASP A 100 -4.89 -6.70 -20.79
N LYS A 101 -5.14 -5.42 -21.10
CA LYS A 101 -5.88 -5.00 -22.31
C LYS A 101 -5.20 -5.39 -23.63
N GLN A 102 -3.90 -5.67 -23.63
CA GLN A 102 -3.16 -6.10 -24.82
C GLN A 102 -3.12 -7.62 -24.97
N LYS A 103 -3.46 -8.38 -23.92
CA LYS A 103 -3.58 -9.83 -23.99
C LYS A 103 -4.69 -10.21 -24.96
N VAL A 104 -4.47 -11.33 -25.65
CA VAL A 104 -5.46 -11.88 -26.57
C VAL A 104 -6.06 -13.17 -26.00
N VAL A 105 -7.32 -13.42 -26.31
CA VAL A 105 -7.98 -14.66 -25.91
C VAL A 105 -7.61 -15.77 -26.88
N ILE A 106 -7.10 -16.89 -26.36
CA ILE A 106 -6.83 -18.11 -27.14
C ILE A 106 -7.57 -19.31 -26.53
N PRO A 107 -7.84 -20.38 -27.32
CA PRO A 107 -8.40 -21.61 -26.77
C PRO A 107 -7.46 -22.27 -25.75
N GLU A 108 -8.03 -22.93 -24.74
CA GLU A 108 -7.28 -23.60 -23.67
C GLU A 108 -6.27 -24.64 -24.22
N GLU A 109 -6.68 -25.44 -25.20
CA GLU A 109 -5.81 -26.43 -25.85
C GLU A 109 -4.57 -25.78 -26.50
N VAL A 110 -4.71 -24.54 -27.01
CA VAL A 110 -3.62 -23.78 -27.63
C VAL A 110 -2.72 -23.17 -26.56
N ALA A 111 -3.30 -22.66 -25.46
CA ALA A 111 -2.57 -22.17 -24.31
C ALA A 111 -1.71 -23.28 -23.66
N GLU A 112 -2.29 -24.46 -23.46
CA GLU A 112 -1.58 -25.63 -22.94
C GLU A 112 -0.44 -26.03 -23.88
N ALA A 113 -0.69 -26.06 -25.19
CA ALA A 113 0.34 -26.37 -26.17
C ALA A 113 1.51 -25.36 -26.16
N ILE A 114 1.24 -24.06 -25.98
CA ILE A 114 2.28 -23.03 -25.86
C ILE A 114 3.14 -23.27 -24.62
N GLU A 115 2.55 -23.50 -23.45
CA GLU A 115 3.30 -23.72 -22.21
C GLU A 115 4.09 -25.02 -22.22
N GLN A 116 3.53 -26.10 -22.78
CA GLN A 116 4.26 -27.37 -22.91
C GLN A 116 5.49 -27.23 -23.81
N ILE A 117 5.42 -26.42 -24.86
CA ILE A 117 6.57 -26.14 -25.72
C ILE A 117 7.58 -25.21 -25.02
N ARG A 118 7.13 -24.21 -24.25
CA ARG A 118 8.03 -23.38 -23.41
C ARG A 118 8.81 -24.23 -22.41
N MET A 119 8.11 -25.09 -21.66
CA MET A 119 8.71 -25.98 -20.66
C MET A 119 9.71 -26.98 -21.27
N SER A 120 9.52 -27.35 -22.54
CA SER A 120 10.45 -28.23 -23.27
C SER A 120 11.77 -27.56 -23.69
N GLY A 121 11.94 -26.25 -23.44
CA GLY A 121 13.16 -25.50 -23.76
C GLY A 121 13.27 -25.09 -25.24
N HIS A 122 12.23 -25.29 -26.04
CA HIS A 122 12.17 -24.93 -27.46
C HIS A 122 11.59 -23.52 -27.72
N GLU A 123 11.70 -22.59 -26.76
CA GLU A 123 11.08 -21.25 -26.81
C GLU A 123 11.34 -20.48 -28.11
N TRP A 124 12.53 -20.65 -28.70
CA TRP A 124 12.97 -19.89 -29.87
C TRP A 124 12.63 -20.56 -31.21
N GLU A 125 12.35 -21.87 -31.22
CA GLU A 125 12.09 -22.65 -32.45
C GLU A 125 10.68 -22.39 -33.02
N LEU A 126 9.78 -21.82 -32.24
CA LEU A 126 8.43 -21.41 -32.66
C LEU A 126 8.42 -20.15 -33.55
N PHE A 127 9.45 -19.30 -33.47
CA PHE A 127 9.48 -18.00 -34.18
C PHE A 127 9.77 -18.13 -35.68
N TYR A 128 10.38 -19.24 -36.10
CA TYR A 128 10.70 -19.48 -37.51
C TYR A 128 9.69 -20.45 -38.11
N ASN A 129 8.84 -19.90 -38.97
CA ASN A 129 7.72 -20.48 -39.72
C ASN A 129 7.93 -21.84 -40.40
N ASP A 130 9.11 -22.46 -40.34
CA ASP A 130 9.40 -23.70 -41.03
C ASP A 130 9.30 -24.93 -40.10
N HIS A 131 9.54 -24.78 -38.79
CA HIS A 131 9.63 -25.94 -37.89
C HIS A 131 8.28 -26.45 -37.36
N ILE A 132 7.28 -25.58 -37.17
CA ILE A 132 5.94 -26.00 -36.71
C ILE A 132 5.26 -26.85 -37.80
N TYR A 133 5.35 -26.43 -39.07
CA TYR A 133 4.79 -27.19 -40.19
C TYR A 133 5.58 -28.47 -40.51
N GLN A 134 6.91 -28.46 -40.36
CA GLN A 134 7.75 -29.64 -40.62
C GLN A 134 7.68 -30.71 -39.51
N ARG A 135 7.47 -30.34 -38.24
CA ARG A 135 7.34 -31.29 -37.10
C ARG A 135 5.92 -31.75 -36.80
N ALA A 136 4.89 -31.08 -37.33
CA ALA A 136 3.50 -31.56 -37.25
C ALA A 136 3.32 -32.94 -37.93
N ASN A 137 4.26 -33.34 -38.79
CA ASN A 137 4.23 -34.61 -39.53
C ASN A 137 4.71 -35.86 -38.76
N GLY A 138 4.85 -35.88 -37.42
CA GLY A 138 4.98 -37.21 -36.81
C GLY A 138 5.26 -37.46 -35.33
N SER A 139 5.43 -36.49 -34.42
CA SER A 139 5.80 -36.90 -33.04
C SER A 139 5.33 -36.06 -31.85
N ASN A 140 4.79 -34.86 -32.04
CA ASN A 140 4.37 -34.05 -30.89
C ASN A 140 3.00 -33.38 -31.12
N ARG A 141 2.01 -33.85 -30.35
CA ARG A 141 0.61 -33.40 -30.36
C ARG A 141 0.47 -31.89 -30.19
N TYR A 142 1.31 -31.26 -29.37
CA TYR A 142 1.21 -29.82 -29.08
C TYR A 142 1.58 -28.96 -30.29
N PHE A 143 2.58 -29.37 -31.08
CA PHE A 143 2.90 -28.68 -32.34
C PHE A 143 1.77 -28.79 -33.35
N GLN A 144 1.06 -29.93 -33.37
CA GLN A 144 -0.08 -30.13 -34.26
C GLN A 144 -1.28 -29.25 -33.86
N VAL A 145 -1.56 -29.13 -32.56
CA VAL A 145 -2.61 -28.22 -32.05
C VAL A 145 -2.33 -26.76 -32.46
N ILE A 146 -1.08 -26.30 -32.35
CA ILE A 146 -0.70 -24.95 -32.77
C ILE A 146 -0.77 -24.81 -34.30
N ALA A 147 -0.29 -25.80 -35.06
CA ALA A 147 -0.36 -25.79 -36.53
C ALA A 147 -1.80 -25.72 -37.02
N ASP A 148 -2.70 -26.50 -36.44
CA ASP A 148 -4.13 -26.55 -36.75
C ASP A 148 -4.81 -25.22 -36.40
N TYR A 149 -4.47 -24.63 -35.24
CA TYR A 149 -4.97 -23.32 -34.85
C TYR A 149 -4.55 -22.22 -35.85
N MET A 150 -3.29 -22.25 -36.33
CA MET A 150 -2.73 -21.27 -37.26
C MET A 150 -3.16 -21.43 -38.72
N GLN A 151 -3.91 -22.47 -39.10
CA GLN A 151 -4.40 -22.64 -40.48
C GLN A 151 -5.27 -21.45 -40.96
N LYS A 152 -5.92 -20.73 -40.04
CA LYS A 152 -6.66 -19.50 -40.34
C LYS A 152 -5.76 -18.28 -40.17
N ILE A 153 -5.67 -17.43 -41.19
CA ILE A 153 -4.85 -16.19 -41.17
C ILE A 153 -5.17 -15.29 -39.96
N THR A 154 -6.44 -15.22 -39.55
CA THR A 154 -6.87 -14.47 -38.36
C THR A 154 -6.21 -14.99 -37.09
N ASN A 155 -6.02 -16.30 -36.98
CA ASN A 155 -5.44 -16.95 -35.81
C ASN A 155 -3.92 -16.84 -35.77
N VAL A 156 -3.26 -16.67 -36.93
CA VAL A 156 -1.81 -16.41 -36.98
C VAL A 156 -1.48 -15.10 -36.26
N LYS A 157 -2.21 -14.02 -36.57
CA LYS A 157 -2.02 -12.73 -35.90
C LYS A 157 -2.32 -12.81 -34.40
N THR A 158 -3.39 -13.51 -34.02
CA THR A 158 -3.74 -13.73 -32.61
C THR A 158 -2.66 -14.54 -31.90
N TYR A 159 -2.16 -15.61 -32.50
CA TYR A 159 -1.09 -16.44 -31.94
C TYR A 159 0.19 -15.63 -31.70
N PHE A 160 0.66 -14.84 -32.67
CA PHE A 160 1.82 -13.97 -32.46
C PHE A 160 1.56 -12.90 -31.40
N SER A 161 0.35 -12.35 -31.35
CA SER A 161 -0.02 -11.40 -30.29
C SER A 161 -0.04 -12.07 -28.91
N ALA A 162 -0.45 -13.33 -28.82
CA ALA A 162 -0.41 -14.14 -27.60
C ALA A 162 1.02 -14.36 -27.10
N LEU A 163 1.96 -14.60 -28.02
CA LEU A 163 3.37 -14.77 -27.67
C LEU A 163 4.04 -13.46 -27.23
N ILE A 164 3.68 -12.32 -27.83
CA ILE A 164 4.30 -11.01 -27.56
C ILE A 164 3.67 -10.31 -26.35
N ASN A 165 2.34 -10.25 -26.31
CA ASN A 165 1.59 -9.48 -25.31
C ASN A 165 1.03 -10.35 -24.18
N GLY A 166 1.18 -11.68 -24.27
CA GLY A 166 0.51 -12.63 -23.40
C GLY A 166 -0.91 -12.96 -23.86
N TYR A 167 -1.53 -13.91 -23.17
CA TYR A 167 -2.86 -14.39 -23.49
C TYR A 167 -3.67 -14.72 -22.24
N THR A 168 -4.97 -14.85 -22.43
CA THR A 168 -5.90 -15.47 -21.48
C THR A 168 -6.65 -16.60 -22.18
N THR A 169 -7.12 -17.60 -21.44
CA THR A 169 -8.05 -18.59 -21.99
C THR A 169 -9.47 -18.03 -22.02
N LYS A 170 -10.35 -18.64 -22.82
CA LYS A 170 -11.75 -18.19 -22.93
C LYS A 170 -12.49 -18.29 -21.59
N GLU A 171 -12.22 -19.31 -20.78
CA GLU A 171 -12.82 -19.47 -19.46
C GLU A 171 -12.26 -18.45 -18.45
N GLU A 172 -10.94 -18.27 -18.38
CA GLU A 172 -10.33 -17.25 -17.51
C GLU A 172 -10.76 -15.83 -17.88
N ALA A 173 -10.92 -15.53 -19.17
CA ALA A 173 -11.42 -14.23 -19.63
C ALA A 173 -12.86 -13.96 -19.18
N LEU A 174 -13.71 -15.01 -19.12
CA LEU A 174 -15.07 -14.91 -18.61
C LEU A 174 -15.07 -14.69 -17.09
N GLU A 175 -14.27 -15.46 -16.36
CA GLU A 175 -14.13 -15.32 -14.90
C GLU A 175 -13.61 -13.93 -14.52
N GLU A 176 -12.60 -13.42 -15.23
CA GLU A 176 -12.00 -12.11 -14.98
C GLU A 176 -13.01 -10.98 -15.27
N GLN A 177 -13.80 -11.09 -16.34
CA GLN A 177 -14.87 -10.13 -16.63
C GLN A 177 -15.99 -10.14 -15.58
N VAL A 178 -16.41 -11.32 -15.12
CA VAL A 178 -17.40 -11.44 -14.03
C VAL A 178 -16.85 -10.90 -12.72
N SER A 179 -15.59 -11.19 -12.41
CA SER A 179 -14.88 -10.67 -11.24
C SER A 179 -14.78 -9.15 -11.27
N HIS A 180 -14.45 -8.56 -12.42
CA HIS A 180 -14.43 -7.12 -12.60
C HIS A 180 -15.80 -6.48 -12.39
N MET A 181 -16.86 -7.04 -12.98
CA MET A 181 -18.24 -6.57 -12.76
C MET A 181 -18.64 -6.63 -11.29
N LEU A 182 -18.24 -7.68 -10.57
CA LEU A 182 -18.51 -7.83 -9.14
C LEU A 182 -17.76 -6.77 -8.32
N HIS A 183 -16.49 -6.52 -8.66
CA HIS A 183 -15.66 -5.53 -7.98
C HIS A 183 -16.19 -4.10 -8.20
N GLU A 184 -16.56 -3.74 -9.43
CA GLU A 184 -17.22 -2.46 -9.73
C GLU A 184 -18.49 -2.27 -8.90
N TRP A 185 -19.29 -3.34 -8.74
CA TRP A 185 -20.51 -3.28 -7.93
C TRP A 185 -20.22 -3.13 -6.43
N LEU A 186 -19.17 -3.78 -5.91
CA LEU A 186 -18.78 -3.69 -4.49
C LEU A 186 -18.13 -2.36 -4.12
N GLU A 187 -17.44 -1.70 -5.06
CA GLU A 187 -16.79 -0.41 -4.84
C GLU A 187 -17.68 0.80 -5.16
N ALA A 188 -18.79 0.60 -5.88
CA ALA A 188 -19.74 1.67 -6.17
C ALA A 188 -20.47 2.13 -4.88
N GLU A 189 -20.53 3.45 -4.67
CA GLU A 189 -21.47 4.00 -3.69
C GLU A 189 -22.90 3.74 -4.19
N TYR A 190 -23.77 3.25 -3.30
CA TYR A 190 -25.17 2.99 -3.65
C TYR A 190 -25.84 4.30 -4.11
N GLU A 191 -26.30 4.34 -5.36
CA GLU A 191 -26.97 5.52 -5.94
C GLU A 191 -28.49 5.52 -5.67
N GLY A 192 -28.95 4.73 -4.70
CA GLY A 192 -30.35 4.64 -4.32
C GLY A 192 -30.65 3.60 -3.24
N ASP A 193 -31.62 2.73 -3.53
CA ASP A 193 -32.02 1.62 -2.66
C ASP A 193 -31.21 0.36 -2.99
N GLU A 194 -30.68 -0.29 -1.96
CA GLU A 194 -29.79 -1.46 -2.08
C GLU A 194 -30.43 -2.60 -2.90
N GLU A 195 -31.74 -2.79 -2.80
CA GLU A 195 -32.46 -3.82 -3.56
C GLU A 195 -32.52 -3.49 -5.06
N THR A 196 -32.58 -2.21 -5.40
CA THR A 196 -32.60 -1.74 -6.78
C THR A 196 -31.23 -1.95 -7.44
N ASP A 197 -30.16 -1.56 -6.77
CA ASP A 197 -28.78 -1.70 -7.28
C ASP A 197 -28.38 -3.18 -7.46
N ARG A 198 -28.80 -4.05 -6.52
CA ARG A 198 -28.66 -5.52 -6.66
C ARG A 198 -29.38 -6.05 -7.89
N ARG A 199 -30.62 -5.59 -8.16
CA ARG A 199 -31.37 -6.02 -9.35
C ARG A 199 -30.73 -5.53 -10.65
N GLU A 200 -30.15 -4.33 -10.66
CA GLU A 200 -29.46 -3.81 -11.84
C GLU A 200 -28.16 -4.57 -12.13
N PHE A 201 -27.37 -4.89 -11.11
CA PHE A 201 -26.24 -5.79 -11.24
C PHE A 201 -26.66 -7.16 -11.79
N ALA A 202 -27.70 -7.77 -11.23
CA ALA A 202 -28.22 -9.05 -11.71
C ALA A 202 -28.65 -9.00 -13.18
N LYS A 203 -29.30 -7.91 -13.61
CA LYS A 203 -29.65 -7.69 -15.03
C LYS A 203 -28.42 -7.57 -15.92
N ARG A 204 -27.38 -6.85 -15.48
CA ARG A 204 -26.11 -6.71 -16.21
C ARG A 204 -25.43 -8.07 -16.38
N LEU A 205 -25.33 -8.85 -15.31
CA LEU A 205 -24.73 -10.18 -15.33
C LEU A 205 -25.50 -11.15 -16.24
N VAL A 206 -26.82 -11.19 -16.14
CA VAL A 206 -27.66 -12.03 -17.02
C VAL A 206 -27.53 -11.63 -18.49
N SER A 207 -27.46 -10.33 -18.79
CA SER A 207 -27.28 -9.82 -20.15
C SER A 207 -25.90 -10.13 -20.71
N PHE A 208 -24.87 -10.13 -19.85
CA PHE A 208 -23.54 -10.59 -20.19
C PHE A 208 -23.54 -12.09 -20.53
N MET A 209 -24.02 -12.95 -19.63
CA MET A 209 -24.07 -14.41 -19.88
C MET A 209 -24.87 -14.79 -21.13
N ARG A 210 -25.99 -14.09 -21.41
CA ARG A 210 -26.78 -14.33 -22.63
C ARG A 210 -26.01 -13.99 -23.91
N ARG A 211 -25.20 -12.94 -23.91
CA ARG A 211 -24.36 -12.57 -25.07
C ARG A 211 -23.27 -13.61 -25.31
N GLU A 212 -22.61 -14.07 -24.25
CA GLU A 212 -21.55 -15.07 -24.34
C GLU A 212 -22.06 -16.45 -24.79
N LEU A 213 -23.26 -16.84 -24.31
CA LEU A 213 -23.94 -18.06 -24.78
C LEU A 213 -24.33 -17.98 -26.25
N ALA A 214 -24.77 -16.81 -26.73
CA ALA A 214 -25.14 -16.61 -28.14
C ALA A 214 -23.93 -16.57 -29.09
N GLN A 215 -22.73 -16.27 -28.59
CA GLN A 215 -21.48 -16.28 -29.37
C GLN A 215 -20.78 -17.65 -29.35
N SER A 216 -21.22 -18.57 -28.48
CA SER A 216 -20.62 -19.89 -28.28
C SER A 216 -21.42 -21.05 -28.92
N GLY A 217 -22.54 -20.75 -29.57
CA GLY A 217 -23.34 -21.69 -30.38
C GLY A 217 -23.29 -21.36 -31.86
#